data_AF-A0A524PTK4-F1
#
_entry.id   AF-A0A524PTK4-F1
#
_cell.length_a   1.000
_cell.length_b   1.000
_cell.length_c   1.000
_cell.angle_alpha   90.00
_cell.angle_beta   90.00
_cell.angle_gamma   90.00
#
_symmetry.space_group_name_H-M   'P 1'
#
loop_
_entity.id
_entity.type
_entity.pdbx_description
1 polymer ?
#
loop_
_entity_poly.entity_id
_entity_poly.type
_entity_poly.pdbx_seq_one_letter_code
_entity_poly.pdbx_strand_id
1 'polypeptide(L)'
;MKKVPALISLLILAGVYSIAQETRIVPTFEEVLSLKMAGTPFISPDGTDILFTVTQTDWKENRTDTEIWISRDGADPFQLTNNPSSGSSSPQWSPDGRWIAFSSDRGTKSQVYVMHSEGGEAFPVTRTKDGITGFEWSPDSKTIAFTTLAEESLKEREERYGKYAVEDEEYRLSVLKLIDFNPELLGAFPLPCYENDSARKEEFCFQYPEEQTLAGNKEYTVTGFKWSPDGKMIVFDHQPDPLINSFSKSDISIFYTDTKKIEQLVRNTGSDGFTDWSP
;
A
#
# COMPACT_ATOMS: atom_id res chain seq x y z
N MET A 1 -75.73 7.78 68.51
CA MET A 1 -74.88 8.76 69.21
C MET A 1 -73.64 8.07 69.76
N LYS A 2 -72.45 8.33 69.19
CA LYS A 2 -71.14 8.37 69.88
C LYS A 2 -70.10 8.94 68.90
N LYS A 3 -69.16 9.70 69.46
CA LYS A 3 -68.37 10.79 68.87
C LYS A 3 -67.09 10.33 68.14
N VAL A 4 -66.58 11.20 67.28
CA VAL A 4 -65.27 11.23 66.56
C VAL A 4 -64.07 11.22 67.55
N PRO A 5 -62.81 10.86 67.16
CA PRO A 5 -61.89 11.74 66.40
C PRO A 5 -61.11 11.01 65.26
N ALA A 6 -61.03 11.58 64.05
CA ALA A 6 -59.90 12.36 63.54
C ALA A 6 -58.52 11.67 63.68
N LEU A 7 -58.07 10.99 62.62
CA LEU A 7 -56.67 10.66 62.40
C LEU A 7 -56.28 11.18 61.01
N ILE A 8 -55.46 12.22 60.99
CA ILE A 8 -54.82 12.75 59.78
C ILE A 8 -53.61 11.86 59.50
N SER A 9 -53.71 11.00 58.49
CA SER A 9 -52.55 10.26 57.97
C SER A 9 -52.04 11.00 56.74
N LEU A 10 -50.95 11.76 56.95
CA LEU A 10 -50.16 12.40 55.91
C LEU A 10 -49.40 11.30 55.13
N LEU A 11 -49.89 10.94 53.95
CA LEU A 11 -49.24 9.98 53.06
C LEU A 11 -48.17 10.74 52.25
N ILE A 12 -46.91 10.67 52.70
CA ILE A 12 -45.78 11.20 51.95
C ILE A 12 -45.51 10.24 50.78
N LEU A 13 -45.88 10.64 49.57
CA LEU A 13 -45.45 9.99 48.34
C LEU A 13 -43.96 10.28 48.14
N ALA A 14 -43.09 9.40 48.63
CA ALA A 14 -41.69 9.39 48.24
C ALA A 14 -41.60 8.80 46.83
N GLY A 15 -41.67 9.68 45.81
CA GLY A 15 -41.35 9.31 44.44
C GLY A 15 -39.88 8.89 44.37
N VAL A 16 -39.63 7.60 44.25
CA VAL A 16 -38.29 7.07 43.99
C VAL A 16 -37.97 7.40 42.54
N TYR A 17 -37.25 8.49 42.30
CA TYR A 17 -36.55 8.69 41.03
C TYR A 17 -35.40 7.69 40.98
N SER A 18 -35.65 6.49 40.46
CA SER A 18 -34.57 5.64 39.96
C SER A 18 -33.98 6.32 38.74
N ILE A 19 -32.97 7.16 38.94
CA ILE A 19 -32.04 7.47 37.88
C ILE A 19 -31.32 6.15 37.62
N ALA A 20 -31.68 5.47 36.52
CA ALA A 20 -30.85 4.39 36.01
C ALA A 20 -29.49 5.00 35.70
N GLN A 21 -28.53 4.83 36.61
CA GLN A 21 -27.13 5.09 36.32
C GLN A 21 -26.75 4.03 35.29
N GLU A 22 -26.80 4.42 34.02
CA GLU A 22 -26.18 3.66 32.94
C GLU A 22 -24.72 3.47 33.37
N THR A 23 -24.35 2.24 33.71
CA THR A 23 -22.99 1.90 34.10
C THR A 23 -22.09 2.25 32.93
N ARG A 24 -21.36 3.36 33.03
CA ARG A 24 -20.36 3.72 32.03
C ARG A 24 -19.30 2.63 32.03
N ILE A 25 -19.38 1.74 31.05
CA ILE A 25 -18.35 0.74 30.79
C ILE A 25 -17.15 1.51 30.25
N VAL A 26 -16.12 1.65 31.08
CA VAL A 26 -14.83 2.20 30.64
C VAL A 26 -14.07 1.04 30.01
N PRO A 27 -13.76 1.09 28.71
CA PRO A 27 -13.01 0.01 28.08
C PRO A 27 -11.64 -0.10 28.71
N THR A 28 -11.19 -1.34 28.88
CA THR A 28 -9.85 -1.66 29.34
C THR A 28 -8.81 -1.27 28.29
N PHE A 29 -7.55 -1.17 28.70
CA PHE A 29 -6.44 -0.93 27.77
C PHE A 29 -6.37 -1.98 26.65
N GLU A 30 -6.59 -3.26 26.99
CA GLU A 30 -6.61 -4.36 26.02
C GLU A 30 -7.76 -4.24 25.02
N GLU A 31 -8.95 -3.86 25.48
CA GLU A 31 -10.11 -3.63 24.60
C GLU A 31 -9.85 -2.47 23.64
N VAL A 32 -9.25 -1.37 24.11
CA VAL A 32 -8.89 -0.23 23.26
C VAL A 32 -7.84 -0.63 22.22
N LEU A 33 -6.80 -1.37 22.62
CA LEU A 33 -5.78 -1.86 21.69
C LEU A 33 -6.31 -2.93 20.73
N SER A 34 -7.37 -3.64 21.08
CA SER A 34 -7.97 -4.68 20.23
C SER A 34 -8.97 -4.14 19.22
N LEU A 35 -9.23 -2.82 19.20
CA LEU A 35 -10.11 -2.20 18.22
C LEU A 35 -9.59 -2.41 16.80
N LYS A 36 -10.50 -2.76 15.90
CA LYS A 36 -10.22 -2.83 14.46
C LYS A 36 -10.19 -1.42 13.88
N MET A 37 -9.13 -1.11 13.17
CA MET A 37 -8.95 0.18 12.50
C MET A 37 -9.10 0.00 11.00
N ALA A 38 -10.12 0.60 10.40
CA ALA A 38 -10.29 0.63 8.95
C ALA A 38 -9.42 1.74 8.34
N GLY A 39 -8.71 1.42 7.26
CA GLY A 39 -7.93 2.37 6.47
C GLY A 39 -8.76 3.06 5.37
N THR A 40 -8.06 3.73 4.46
CA THR A 40 -8.67 4.45 3.33
C THR A 40 -9.45 3.50 2.41
N PRO A 41 -10.71 3.84 2.05
CA PRO A 41 -11.49 3.06 1.09
C PRO A 41 -11.14 3.41 -0.37
N PHE A 42 -11.15 2.39 -1.22
CA PHE A 42 -10.93 2.46 -2.66
C PHE A 42 -12.14 1.88 -3.38
N ILE A 43 -12.81 2.70 -4.19
CA ILE A 43 -13.98 2.30 -4.95
C ILE A 43 -13.54 1.57 -6.23
N SER A 44 -14.22 0.48 -6.59
CA SER A 44 -13.98 -0.23 -7.84
C SER A 44 -14.27 0.63 -9.07
N PRO A 45 -13.69 0.33 -10.25
CA PRO A 45 -13.89 1.13 -11.46
C PRO A 45 -15.36 1.25 -11.91
N ASP A 46 -16.19 0.24 -11.63
CA ASP A 46 -17.63 0.23 -11.90
C ASP A 46 -18.47 0.92 -10.81
N GLY A 47 -17.86 1.29 -9.68
CA GLY A 47 -18.50 2.03 -8.60
C GLY A 47 -19.28 1.20 -7.59
N THR A 48 -19.24 -0.13 -7.66
CA THR A 48 -20.10 -1.01 -6.82
C THR A 48 -19.40 -1.57 -5.59
N ASP A 49 -18.09 -1.81 -5.67
CA ASP A 49 -17.33 -2.51 -4.64
C ASP A 49 -16.37 -1.54 -3.93
N ILE A 50 -16.15 -1.77 -2.64
CA ILE A 50 -15.25 -0.95 -1.81
C ILE A 50 -14.17 -1.87 -1.23
N LEU A 51 -12.93 -1.53 -1.52
CA LEU A 51 -11.72 -2.18 -1.05
C LEU A 51 -11.07 -1.32 0.02
N PHE A 52 -10.69 -1.88 1.15
CA PHE A 52 -10.07 -1.13 2.25
C PHE A 52 -9.19 -2.04 3.10
N THR A 53 -8.34 -1.47 3.94
CA THR A 53 -7.55 -2.24 4.89
C THR A 53 -8.21 -2.27 6.26
N VAL A 54 -7.99 -3.33 7.02
CA VAL A 54 -8.32 -3.40 8.44
C VAL A 54 -7.06 -3.81 9.19
N THR A 55 -6.63 -2.96 10.12
CA THR A 55 -5.54 -3.24 11.05
C THR A 55 -6.11 -3.71 12.39
N GLN A 56 -5.57 -4.81 12.91
CA GLN A 56 -5.95 -5.38 14.19
C GLN A 56 -4.71 -5.85 14.97
N THR A 57 -4.78 -5.79 16.30
CA THR A 57 -3.75 -6.35 17.18
C THR A 57 -3.75 -7.88 17.15
N ASP A 58 -2.61 -8.46 16.81
CA ASP A 58 -2.28 -9.87 16.99
C ASP A 58 -1.50 -10.02 18.30
N TRP A 59 -2.23 -10.37 19.36
CA TRP A 59 -1.68 -10.56 20.70
C TRP A 59 -0.71 -11.75 20.80
N LYS A 60 -0.85 -12.74 19.92
CA LYS A 60 -0.01 -13.95 19.96
C LYS A 60 1.39 -13.66 19.44
N GLU A 61 1.47 -12.90 18.36
CA GLU A 61 2.75 -12.51 17.74
C GLU A 61 3.23 -11.13 18.22
N ASN A 62 2.52 -10.48 19.15
CA ASN A 62 2.81 -9.16 19.71
C ASN A 62 3.07 -8.10 18.62
N ARG A 63 2.17 -8.03 17.65
CA ARG A 63 2.25 -7.14 16.49
C ARG A 63 0.87 -6.65 16.07
N THR A 64 0.82 -5.71 15.14
CA THR A 64 -0.39 -5.40 14.39
C THR A 64 -0.38 -6.15 13.08
N ASP A 65 -1.51 -6.74 12.73
CA ASP A 65 -1.74 -7.34 11.43
C ASP A 65 -2.67 -6.44 10.61
N THR A 66 -2.34 -6.24 9.34
CA THR A 66 -3.15 -5.42 8.42
C THR A 66 -3.54 -6.27 7.25
N GLU A 67 -4.83 -6.34 6.97
CA GLU A 67 -5.35 -7.16 5.89
C GLU A 67 -6.35 -6.39 5.04
N ILE A 68 -6.55 -6.86 3.82
CA ILE A 68 -7.44 -6.26 2.84
C ILE A 68 -8.83 -6.86 3.00
N TRP A 69 -9.82 -6.00 3.03
CA TRP A 69 -11.24 -6.30 3.15
C TRP A 69 -11.98 -5.70 1.98
N ILE A 70 -13.08 -6.34 1.61
CA ILE A 70 -13.95 -5.89 0.52
C ILE A 70 -15.41 -5.92 0.97
N SER A 71 -16.15 -4.87 0.63
CA SER A 71 -17.61 -4.84 0.64
C SER A 71 -18.08 -4.79 -0.81
N ARG A 72 -19.02 -5.68 -1.18
CA ARG A 72 -19.58 -5.76 -2.53
C ARG A 72 -21.00 -5.25 -2.54
N ASP A 73 -21.29 -4.29 -3.40
CA ASP A 73 -22.62 -3.69 -3.56
C ASP A 73 -23.28 -3.30 -2.21
N GLY A 74 -22.46 -2.75 -1.30
CA GLY A 74 -22.90 -2.33 0.05
C GLY A 74 -23.21 -3.46 1.03
N ALA A 75 -22.93 -4.72 0.70
CA ALA A 75 -23.07 -5.86 1.63
C ALA A 75 -22.04 -5.80 2.78
N ASP A 76 -22.28 -6.60 3.83
CA ASP A 76 -21.33 -6.72 4.94
C ASP A 76 -19.93 -7.11 4.42
N PRO A 77 -18.87 -6.42 4.88
CA PRO A 77 -17.54 -6.63 4.37
C PRO A 77 -16.97 -7.98 4.83
N PHE A 78 -16.16 -8.59 3.98
CA PHE A 78 -15.40 -9.79 4.31
C PHE A 78 -13.91 -9.61 4.03
N GLN A 79 -13.10 -10.39 4.75
CA GLN A 79 -11.66 -10.39 4.63
C GLN A 79 -11.23 -11.08 3.33
N LEU A 80 -10.44 -10.40 2.52
CA LEU A 80 -9.97 -10.88 1.21
C LEU A 80 -8.57 -11.51 1.30
N THR A 81 -7.71 -10.97 2.15
CA THR A 81 -6.36 -11.50 2.40
C THR A 81 -6.18 -11.94 3.85
N ASN A 82 -5.44 -13.01 4.06
CA ASN A 82 -5.12 -13.52 5.40
C ASN A 82 -3.76 -14.23 5.36
N ASN A 83 -2.72 -13.58 5.86
CA ASN A 83 -1.41 -14.16 6.03
C ASN A 83 -0.96 -14.10 7.51
N PRO A 84 -0.81 -15.27 8.17
CA PRO A 84 -0.42 -15.35 9.58
C PRO A 84 0.93 -14.71 9.93
N SER A 85 1.79 -14.40 8.96
CA SER A 85 3.16 -13.95 9.20
C SER A 85 3.49 -12.59 8.60
N SER A 86 2.58 -11.95 7.88
CA SER A 86 2.86 -10.68 7.17
C SER A 86 1.57 -9.91 6.87
N GLY A 87 1.64 -8.60 6.72
CA GLY A 87 0.46 -7.80 6.36
C GLY A 87 0.25 -7.65 4.85
N SER A 88 -0.95 -7.25 4.46
CA SER A 88 -1.32 -6.81 3.11
C SER A 88 -1.81 -5.36 3.18
N SER A 89 -1.21 -4.47 2.38
CA SER A 89 -1.43 -3.02 2.46
C SER A 89 -1.47 -2.35 1.08
N SER A 90 -1.85 -1.07 1.04
CA SER A 90 -1.91 -0.26 -0.19
C SER A 90 -2.67 -0.94 -1.34
N PRO A 91 -3.90 -1.41 -1.12
CA PRO A 91 -4.64 -2.10 -2.16
C PRO A 91 -5.08 -1.15 -3.28
N GLN A 92 -5.02 -1.61 -4.53
CA GLN A 92 -5.47 -0.88 -5.71
C GLN A 92 -6.20 -1.82 -6.68
N TRP A 93 -7.33 -1.36 -7.20
CA TRP A 93 -7.99 -2.00 -8.34
C TRP A 93 -7.16 -1.79 -9.60
N SER A 94 -7.07 -2.81 -10.45
CA SER A 94 -6.71 -2.58 -11.85
C SER A 94 -7.79 -1.71 -12.51
N PRO A 95 -7.44 -0.84 -13.47
CA PRO A 95 -8.42 -0.01 -14.18
C PRO A 95 -9.55 -0.81 -14.88
N ASP A 96 -9.28 -2.06 -15.26
CA ASP A 96 -10.27 -2.97 -15.83
C ASP A 96 -11.15 -3.70 -14.79
N GLY A 97 -10.92 -3.49 -13.48
CA GLY A 97 -11.69 -4.05 -12.36
C GLY A 97 -11.49 -5.55 -12.11
N ARG A 98 -10.66 -6.24 -12.91
CA ARG A 98 -10.48 -7.70 -12.82
C ARG A 98 -9.45 -8.12 -11.78
N TRP A 99 -8.60 -7.21 -11.34
CA TRP A 99 -7.46 -7.51 -10.48
C TRP A 99 -7.36 -6.54 -9.32
N ILE A 100 -6.79 -7.04 -8.23
CA ILE A 100 -6.44 -6.27 -7.06
C ILE A 100 -4.94 -6.43 -6.85
N ALA A 101 -4.20 -5.33 -6.95
CA ALA A 101 -2.80 -5.26 -6.57
C ALA A 101 -2.67 -4.75 -5.13
N PHE A 102 -1.64 -5.20 -4.43
CA PHE A 102 -1.34 -4.74 -3.07
C PHE A 102 0.12 -4.97 -2.71
N SER A 103 0.61 -4.21 -1.74
CA SER A 103 1.92 -4.40 -1.13
C SER A 103 1.84 -5.45 -0.04
N SER A 104 2.71 -6.46 -0.09
CA SER A 104 2.82 -7.43 0.99
C SER A 104 4.23 -7.96 1.15
N ASP A 105 4.62 -8.22 2.40
CA ASP A 105 5.90 -8.77 2.81
C ASP A 105 5.80 -10.27 3.14
N ARG A 106 4.90 -11.02 2.47
CA ARG A 106 4.74 -12.49 2.64
C ARG A 106 6.05 -13.28 2.49
N GLY A 107 7.03 -12.70 1.80
CA GLY A 107 8.42 -13.16 1.74
C GLY A 107 9.30 -12.47 2.78
N THR A 108 10.37 -11.81 2.31
CA THR A 108 11.31 -11.07 3.18
C THR A 108 11.22 -9.56 3.03
N LYS A 109 10.63 -9.10 1.93
CA LYS A 109 10.54 -7.70 1.52
C LYS A 109 9.17 -7.43 0.93
N SER A 110 8.69 -6.20 1.08
CA SER A 110 7.45 -5.75 0.45
C SER A 110 7.54 -5.89 -1.07
N GLN A 111 6.62 -6.63 -1.68
CA GLN A 111 6.49 -6.76 -3.13
C GLN A 111 5.07 -6.40 -3.54
N VAL A 112 4.89 -6.10 -4.83
CA VAL A 112 3.55 -6.02 -5.42
C VAL A 112 3.05 -7.44 -5.62
N TYR A 113 1.95 -7.77 -4.93
CA TYR A 113 1.17 -8.97 -5.14
C TYR A 113 -0.10 -8.62 -5.91
N VAL A 114 -0.55 -9.52 -6.77
CA VAL A 114 -1.81 -9.37 -7.51
C VAL A 114 -2.66 -10.62 -7.32
N MET A 115 -3.97 -10.41 -7.16
CA MET A 115 -4.98 -11.45 -7.14
C MET A 115 -6.19 -11.05 -7.99
N HIS A 116 -7.00 -12.03 -8.39
CA HIS A 116 -8.25 -11.77 -9.08
C HIS A 116 -9.24 -11.07 -8.14
N SER A 117 -10.04 -10.13 -8.66
CA SER A 117 -10.99 -9.36 -7.86
C SER A 117 -12.08 -10.21 -7.22
N GLU A 118 -12.47 -11.31 -7.87
CA GLU A 118 -13.39 -12.33 -7.32
C GLU A 118 -12.79 -13.20 -6.20
N GLY A 119 -11.51 -13.01 -5.86
CA GLY A 119 -10.80 -13.83 -4.88
C GLY A 119 -9.89 -14.88 -5.52
N GLY A 120 -9.16 -15.59 -4.67
CA GLY A 120 -8.15 -16.58 -5.07
C GLY A 120 -6.80 -16.30 -4.41
N GLU A 121 -5.81 -17.13 -4.74
CA GLU A 121 -4.44 -16.93 -4.24
C GLU A 121 -3.81 -15.69 -4.89
N ALA A 122 -3.00 -14.96 -4.13
CA ALA A 122 -2.25 -13.82 -4.64
C ALA A 122 -0.85 -14.25 -5.06
N PHE A 123 -0.31 -13.62 -6.11
CA PHE A 123 0.99 -13.96 -6.65
C PHE A 123 1.90 -12.73 -6.73
N PRO A 124 3.21 -12.88 -6.46
CA PRO A 124 4.14 -11.76 -6.56
C PRO A 124 4.40 -11.40 -8.03
N VAL A 125 4.17 -10.14 -8.37
CA VAL A 125 4.53 -9.54 -9.66
C VAL A 125 5.98 -9.07 -9.62
N THR A 126 6.36 -8.30 -8.59
CA THR A 126 7.74 -7.82 -8.42
C THR A 126 8.61 -8.78 -7.60
N ARG A 127 9.93 -8.75 -7.83
CA ARG A 127 10.92 -9.56 -7.09
C ARG A 127 12.18 -8.75 -6.76
N THR A 128 12.00 -7.45 -6.49
CA THR A 128 13.13 -6.55 -6.25
C THR A 128 13.80 -6.85 -4.92
N LYS A 129 15.15 -6.81 -4.89
CA LYS A 129 15.97 -7.20 -3.73
C LYS A 129 15.66 -6.42 -2.46
N ASP A 130 15.34 -5.14 -2.57
CA ASP A 130 15.12 -4.24 -1.43
C ASP A 130 13.65 -4.06 -1.06
N GLY A 131 12.75 -4.61 -1.87
CA GLY A 131 11.31 -4.37 -1.78
C GLY A 131 10.89 -3.07 -2.43
N ILE A 132 9.60 -2.98 -2.72
CA ILE A 132 8.97 -1.79 -3.29
C ILE A 132 8.53 -0.82 -2.20
N THR A 133 8.52 0.47 -2.52
CA THR A 133 8.09 1.55 -1.62
C THR A 133 6.76 2.18 -2.05
N GLY A 134 6.37 2.04 -3.31
CA GLY A 134 5.11 2.51 -3.87
C GLY A 134 4.87 1.90 -5.24
N PHE A 135 3.61 1.83 -5.68
CA PHE A 135 3.25 1.32 -7.01
C PHE A 135 1.94 1.94 -7.53
N GLU A 136 1.75 1.87 -8.85
CA GLU A 136 0.51 2.27 -9.53
C GLU A 136 0.32 1.45 -10.82
N TRP A 137 -0.93 1.07 -11.08
CA TRP A 137 -1.34 0.48 -12.36
C TRP A 137 -1.23 1.48 -13.51
N SER A 138 -0.78 1.01 -14.67
CA SER A 138 -1.01 1.73 -15.92
C SER A 138 -2.52 1.76 -16.24
N PRO A 139 -3.05 2.82 -16.87
CA PRO A 139 -4.48 2.93 -17.22
C PRO A 139 -5.02 1.79 -18.08
N ASP A 140 -4.16 1.08 -18.81
CA ASP A 140 -4.53 -0.06 -19.65
C ASP A 140 -4.50 -1.41 -18.92
N SER A 141 -4.22 -1.42 -17.61
CA SER A 141 -4.15 -2.62 -16.74
C SER A 141 -3.08 -3.65 -17.13
N LYS A 142 -2.07 -3.27 -17.92
CA LYS A 142 -1.04 -4.20 -18.44
C LYS A 142 0.34 -4.00 -17.84
N THR A 143 0.58 -2.91 -17.14
CA THR A 143 1.89 -2.57 -16.60
C THR A 143 1.69 -2.02 -15.19
N ILE A 144 2.68 -2.25 -14.33
CA ILE A 144 2.75 -1.65 -13.00
C ILE A 144 4.02 -0.81 -12.96
N ALA A 145 3.86 0.47 -12.63
CA ALA A 145 4.97 1.33 -12.26
C ALA A 145 5.19 1.22 -10.75
N PHE A 146 6.44 1.20 -10.31
CA PHE A 146 6.76 1.09 -8.90
C PHE A 146 8.11 1.74 -8.56
N THR A 147 8.26 2.14 -7.31
CA THR A 147 9.51 2.65 -6.77
C THR A 147 10.22 1.60 -5.92
N THR A 148 11.53 1.54 -6.03
CA THR A 148 12.41 0.67 -5.22
C THR A 148 13.74 1.39 -4.98
N LEU A 149 14.59 0.88 -4.09
CA LEU A 149 15.94 1.41 -3.91
C LEU A 149 16.85 0.99 -5.06
N ALA A 150 17.63 1.94 -5.57
CA ALA A 150 18.64 1.71 -6.60
C ALA A 150 19.61 0.62 -6.14
N GLU A 151 19.78 -0.42 -6.96
CA GLU A 151 20.75 -1.48 -6.68
C GLU A 151 22.17 -0.91 -6.67
N GLU A 152 22.91 -1.26 -5.62
CA GLU A 152 24.28 -0.82 -5.45
C GLU A 152 25.10 -1.97 -4.85
N SER A 153 26.26 -2.23 -5.45
CA SER A 153 27.22 -3.17 -4.89
C SER A 153 28.00 -2.55 -3.73
N LEU A 154 28.47 -3.38 -2.79
CA LEU A 154 29.34 -2.91 -1.72
C LEU A 154 30.58 -2.19 -2.26
N LYS A 155 31.11 -2.61 -3.41
CA LYS A 155 32.25 -1.98 -4.07
C LYS A 155 31.91 -0.57 -4.55
N GLU A 156 30.77 -0.39 -5.23
CA GLU A 156 30.33 0.94 -5.69
C GLU A 156 30.04 1.87 -4.52
N ARG A 157 29.43 1.34 -3.44
CA ARG A 157 29.22 2.08 -2.20
C ARG A 157 30.56 2.54 -1.61
N GLU A 158 31.51 1.62 -1.44
CA GLU A 158 32.84 1.92 -0.88
C GLU A 158 33.63 2.91 -1.76
N GLU A 159 33.48 2.84 -3.08
CA GLU A 159 34.08 3.79 -4.01
C GLU A 159 33.48 5.19 -3.87
N ARG A 160 32.18 5.29 -3.56
CA ARG A 160 31.47 6.58 -3.42
C ARG A 160 31.69 7.22 -2.05
N TYR A 161 31.54 6.45 -0.97
CA TYR A 161 31.50 6.96 0.41
C TYR A 161 32.73 6.59 1.24
N GLY A 162 33.57 5.69 0.74
CA GLY A 162 34.68 5.12 1.49
C GLY A 162 34.26 3.93 2.35
N LYS A 163 35.18 3.50 3.23
CA LYS A 163 35.02 2.28 4.04
C LYS A 163 34.14 2.46 5.28
N TYR A 164 33.83 3.69 5.65
CA TYR A 164 33.11 4.01 6.88
C TYR A 164 31.84 4.75 6.53
N ALA A 165 30.75 4.38 7.22
CA ALA A 165 29.50 5.11 7.12
C ALA A 165 29.59 6.44 7.85
N VAL A 166 29.22 7.51 7.15
CA VAL A 166 28.99 8.84 7.72
C VAL A 166 27.48 9.06 7.73
N GLU A 167 26.94 9.36 8.91
CA GLU A 167 25.52 9.66 9.08
C GLU A 167 25.13 10.86 8.21
N ASP A 168 23.94 10.80 7.59
CA ASP A 168 23.41 11.79 6.64
C ASP A 168 24.19 12.01 5.34
N GLU A 169 25.31 11.32 5.11
CA GLU A 169 26.04 11.37 3.84
C GLU A 169 25.84 10.12 2.97
N GLU A 170 25.57 8.97 3.59
CA GLU A 170 25.28 7.73 2.88
C GLU A 170 23.79 7.51 2.67
N TYR A 171 23.37 7.43 1.42
CA TYR A 171 21.98 7.12 1.07
C TYR A 171 21.88 6.35 -0.24
N ARG A 172 20.77 5.63 -0.39
CA ARG A 172 20.38 4.99 -1.66
C ARG A 172 19.24 5.77 -2.27
N LEU A 173 19.34 6.00 -3.57
CA LEU A 173 18.33 6.72 -4.33
C LEU A 173 17.13 5.81 -4.58
N SER A 174 15.92 6.38 -4.53
CA SER A 174 14.72 5.72 -5.01
C SER A 174 14.65 5.83 -6.53
N VAL A 175 14.45 4.70 -7.20
CA VAL A 175 14.31 4.59 -8.66
C VAL A 175 12.89 4.23 -9.02
N LEU A 176 12.41 4.78 -10.13
CA LEU A 176 11.14 4.39 -10.75
C LEU A 176 11.39 3.29 -11.78
N LYS A 177 10.64 2.20 -11.68
CA LYS A 177 10.69 1.06 -12.59
C LYS A 177 9.30 0.71 -13.14
N LEU A 178 9.27 0.00 -14.26
CA LEU A 178 8.08 -0.66 -14.81
C LEU A 178 8.25 -2.18 -14.80
N ILE A 179 7.14 -2.88 -14.66
CA ILE A 179 7.04 -4.30 -14.92
C ILE A 179 5.74 -4.60 -15.66
N ASP A 180 5.83 -5.45 -16.68
CA ASP A 180 4.64 -5.89 -17.40
C ASP A 180 3.85 -6.89 -16.54
N PHE A 181 2.56 -6.65 -16.42
CA PHE A 181 1.62 -7.55 -15.78
C PHE A 181 1.04 -8.51 -16.82
N ASN A 182 1.37 -9.79 -16.69
CA ASN A 182 0.80 -10.84 -17.52
C ASN A 182 0.02 -11.85 -16.64
N PRO A 183 -1.32 -11.82 -16.67
CA PRO A 183 -2.14 -12.72 -15.87
C PRO A 183 -2.07 -14.18 -16.33
N GLU A 184 -1.62 -14.46 -17.57
CA GLU A 184 -1.45 -15.83 -18.05
C GLU A 184 -0.32 -16.57 -17.30
N LEU A 185 0.59 -15.82 -16.67
CA LEU A 185 1.66 -16.38 -15.84
C LEU A 185 1.15 -16.84 -14.46
N LEU A 186 -0.08 -16.48 -14.09
CA LEU A 186 -0.70 -16.86 -12.81
C LEU A 186 -1.10 -18.33 -12.86
N GLY A 187 -0.36 -19.18 -12.14
CA GLY A 187 -0.57 -20.63 -12.16
C GLY A 187 -0.12 -21.32 -13.45
N ALA A 188 0.69 -20.64 -14.26
CA ALA A 188 1.24 -21.23 -15.49
C ALA A 188 2.07 -22.48 -15.20
N PHE A 189 1.85 -23.50 -16.02
CA PHE A 189 2.73 -24.65 -16.16
C PHE A 189 3.35 -24.63 -17.55
N PRO A 190 4.65 -24.93 -17.67
CA PRO A 190 5.56 -25.37 -16.60
C PRO A 190 5.91 -24.26 -15.61
N LEU A 191 6.48 -24.62 -14.46
CA LEU A 191 6.89 -23.64 -13.42
C LEU A 191 7.92 -22.63 -13.98
N PRO A 192 8.05 -21.44 -13.35
CA PRO A 192 9.02 -20.44 -13.78
C PRO A 192 10.46 -20.96 -13.67
N CYS A 193 11.35 -20.41 -14.49
CA CYS A 193 12.76 -20.75 -14.42
C CYS A 193 13.38 -20.21 -13.12
N TYR A 194 13.83 -21.09 -12.23
CA TYR A 194 14.57 -20.70 -11.02
C TYR A 194 16.08 -20.68 -11.32
N GLU A 195 16.81 -19.67 -10.81
CA GLU A 195 18.23 -19.42 -11.13
C GLU A 195 19.17 -20.64 -10.89
N ASN A 196 18.76 -21.55 -10.00
CA ASN A 196 19.56 -22.70 -9.54
C ASN A 196 19.00 -24.09 -9.91
N ASP A 197 18.04 -24.19 -10.84
CA ASP A 197 17.55 -25.50 -11.25
C ASP A 197 18.50 -26.16 -12.27
N SER A 198 19.17 -27.24 -11.84
CA SER A 198 20.06 -28.06 -12.68
C SER A 198 19.35 -28.75 -13.87
N ALA A 199 18.02 -28.75 -13.89
CA ALA A 199 17.21 -29.29 -14.99
C ALA A 199 17.04 -28.32 -16.18
N ARG A 200 17.83 -27.23 -16.26
CA ARG A 200 17.91 -26.24 -17.36
C ARG A 200 17.80 -26.85 -18.76
N LYS A 201 16.57 -26.98 -19.23
CA LYS A 201 16.24 -26.90 -20.65
C LYS A 201 15.23 -25.77 -20.75
N GLU A 202 15.64 -24.65 -21.35
CA GLU A 202 14.80 -23.47 -21.62
C GLU A 202 13.49 -23.82 -22.34
N GLU A 203 13.38 -25.03 -22.91
CA GLU A 203 12.17 -25.60 -23.50
C GLU A 203 11.04 -25.90 -22.48
N PHE A 204 11.30 -25.93 -21.16
CA PHE A 204 10.34 -26.40 -20.16
C PHE A 204 10.11 -25.44 -18.97
N CYS A 205 10.44 -24.16 -19.06
CA CYS A 205 10.07 -23.18 -18.03
C CYS A 205 9.81 -21.81 -18.64
N PHE A 206 8.89 -21.02 -18.06
CA PHE A 206 8.67 -19.64 -18.50
C PHE A 206 9.55 -18.66 -17.72
N GLN A 207 9.85 -17.53 -18.33
CA GLN A 207 10.56 -16.42 -17.70
C GLN A 207 9.55 -15.37 -17.22
N TYR A 208 9.81 -14.78 -16.06
CA TYR A 208 9.03 -13.63 -15.61
C TYR A 208 9.40 -12.38 -16.43
N PRO A 209 8.48 -11.41 -16.57
CA PRO A 209 8.79 -10.12 -17.16
C PRO A 209 9.93 -9.44 -16.40
N GLU A 210 10.86 -8.84 -17.15
CA GLU A 210 12.00 -8.12 -16.56
C GLU A 210 11.56 -6.72 -16.09
N GLU A 211 12.12 -6.28 -14.95
CA GLU A 211 11.92 -4.93 -14.43
C GLU A 211 12.71 -3.90 -15.26
N GLN A 212 12.03 -2.93 -15.85
CA GLN A 212 12.65 -1.86 -16.64
C GLN A 212 12.82 -0.60 -15.79
N THR A 213 14.06 -0.13 -15.61
CA THR A 213 14.32 1.12 -14.88
C THR A 213 14.02 2.32 -15.78
N LEU A 214 13.18 3.25 -15.30
CA LEU A 214 12.79 4.46 -16.00
C LEU A 214 13.60 5.69 -15.58
N ALA A 215 13.64 5.98 -14.27
CA ALA A 215 14.16 7.24 -13.73
C ALA A 215 14.79 7.06 -12.34
N GLY A 216 15.56 8.06 -11.91
CA GLY A 216 16.19 8.10 -10.57
C GLY A 216 17.54 7.38 -10.46
N ASN A 217 18.14 6.97 -11.58
CA ASN A 217 19.41 6.26 -11.55
C ASN A 217 20.58 7.24 -11.40
N LYS A 218 21.26 7.22 -10.26
CA LYS A 218 22.50 7.95 -9.92
C LYS A 218 22.44 9.48 -9.86
N GLU A 219 21.40 10.13 -10.38
CA GLU A 219 21.33 11.60 -10.48
C GLU A 219 20.40 12.28 -9.46
N TYR A 220 19.28 11.63 -9.14
CA TYR A 220 18.24 12.15 -8.27
C TYR A 220 17.44 10.99 -7.69
N THR A 221 16.68 11.23 -6.63
CA THR A 221 15.75 10.26 -6.06
C THR A 221 14.32 10.60 -6.48
N VAL A 222 13.56 9.59 -6.88
CA VAL A 222 12.12 9.74 -7.15
C VAL A 222 11.36 9.69 -5.83
N THR A 223 10.55 10.73 -5.55
CA THR A 223 9.78 10.86 -4.31
C THR A 223 8.30 10.56 -4.49
N GLY A 224 7.78 10.72 -5.71
CA GLY A 224 6.40 10.42 -6.07
C GLY A 224 6.27 10.28 -7.58
N PHE A 225 5.22 9.61 -8.04
CA PHE A 225 4.91 9.52 -9.46
C PHE A 225 3.42 9.28 -9.67
N LYS A 226 2.93 9.60 -10.87
CA LYS A 226 1.58 9.27 -11.33
C LYS A 226 1.52 9.01 -12.83
N TRP A 227 0.77 7.98 -13.22
CA TRP A 227 0.38 7.77 -14.62
C TRP A 227 -0.56 8.86 -15.13
N SER A 228 -0.32 9.30 -16.35
CA SER A 228 -1.31 10.10 -17.10
C SER A 228 -2.56 9.27 -17.39
N PRO A 229 -3.77 9.88 -17.43
CA PRO A 229 -5.01 9.14 -17.68
C PRO A 229 -5.05 8.37 -19.01
N ASP A 230 -4.29 8.83 -20.02
CA ASP A 230 -4.20 8.18 -21.32
C ASP A 230 -3.08 7.13 -21.43
N GLY A 231 -2.28 6.96 -20.36
CA GLY A 231 -1.20 5.98 -20.26
C GLY A 231 0.04 6.32 -21.10
N LYS A 232 0.12 7.50 -21.72
CA LYS A 232 1.26 7.85 -22.59
C LYS A 232 2.43 8.48 -21.83
N MET A 233 2.18 8.93 -20.61
CA MET A 233 3.13 9.67 -19.80
C MET A 233 3.09 9.24 -18.34
N ILE A 234 4.22 9.41 -17.65
CA ILE A 234 4.33 9.32 -16.20
C ILE A 234 4.98 10.61 -15.73
N VAL A 235 4.28 11.37 -14.87
CA VAL A 235 4.89 12.49 -14.16
C VAL A 235 5.49 11.97 -12.87
N PHE A 236 6.66 12.48 -12.50
CA PHE A 236 7.31 12.11 -11.26
C PHE A 236 8.00 13.31 -10.62
N ASP A 237 7.92 13.34 -9.29
CA ASP A 237 8.63 14.27 -8.44
C ASP A 237 10.00 13.70 -8.13
N HIS A 238 11.01 14.56 -8.15
CA HIS A 238 12.37 14.15 -7.82
C HIS A 238 13.14 15.26 -7.12
N GLN A 239 14.09 14.86 -6.30
CA GLN A 239 15.01 15.77 -5.60
C GLN A 239 16.44 15.18 -5.62
N PRO A 240 17.49 15.97 -5.32
CA PRO A 240 18.88 15.52 -5.49
C PRO A 240 19.27 14.30 -4.66
N ASP A 241 18.71 14.18 -3.46
CA ASP A 241 19.01 13.13 -2.48
C ASP A 241 17.76 12.85 -1.63
N PRO A 242 17.65 11.71 -0.93
CA PRO A 242 16.44 11.35 -0.17
C PRO A 242 16.34 12.02 1.21
N LEU A 243 17.20 13.00 1.51
CA LEU A 243 17.19 13.66 2.81
C LEU A 243 15.95 14.55 2.93
N ILE A 244 15.37 14.57 4.14
CA ILE A 244 14.14 15.32 4.43
C ILE A 244 14.28 16.82 4.19
N ASN A 245 15.49 17.38 4.32
CA ASN A 245 15.79 18.80 4.11
C ASN A 245 15.92 19.18 2.62
N SER A 246 16.04 18.20 1.71
CA SER A 246 16.19 18.42 0.28
C SER A 246 14.87 18.65 -0.47
N PHE A 247 13.72 18.56 0.21
CA PHE A 247 12.39 18.80 -0.37
C PHE A 247 12.25 20.18 -1.04
N SER A 248 13.01 21.18 -0.55
CA SER A 248 13.05 22.54 -1.11
C SER A 248 13.70 22.65 -2.49
N LYS A 249 14.29 21.55 -2.97
CA LYS A 249 14.90 21.38 -4.30
C LYS A 249 14.16 20.33 -5.13
N SER A 250 12.93 20.01 -4.74
CA SER A 250 12.08 19.07 -5.48
C SER A 250 11.60 19.71 -6.77
N ASP A 251 11.81 19.02 -7.89
CA ASP A 251 11.42 19.41 -9.23
C ASP A 251 10.45 18.35 -9.81
N ILE A 252 9.73 18.72 -10.87
CA ILE A 252 8.79 17.83 -11.56
C ILE A 252 9.31 17.52 -12.95
N SER A 253 9.37 16.23 -13.28
CA SER A 253 9.73 15.73 -14.61
C SER A 253 8.63 14.83 -15.18
N ILE A 254 8.65 14.65 -16.49
CA ILE A 254 7.74 13.77 -17.21
C ILE A 254 8.53 12.76 -18.02
N PHE A 255 8.06 11.51 -18.01
CA PHE A 255 8.53 10.43 -18.85
C PHE A 255 7.47 10.11 -19.91
N TYR A 256 7.85 10.12 -21.19
CA TYR A 256 6.99 9.71 -22.31
C TYR A 256 7.23 8.25 -22.63
N THR A 257 6.17 7.44 -22.64
CA THR A 257 6.26 5.97 -22.73
C THR A 257 6.60 5.47 -24.15
N ASP A 258 6.22 6.24 -25.17
CA ASP A 258 6.46 5.94 -26.58
C ASP A 258 7.92 6.23 -26.99
N THR A 259 8.44 7.40 -26.62
CA THR A 259 9.81 7.81 -26.97
C THR A 259 10.84 7.41 -25.93
N LYS A 260 10.39 6.95 -24.75
CA LYS A 260 11.23 6.71 -23.56
C LYS A 260 12.08 7.92 -23.17
N LYS A 261 11.54 9.12 -23.38
CA LYS A 261 12.25 10.39 -23.13
C LYS A 261 11.81 10.97 -21.80
N ILE A 262 12.76 11.53 -21.06
CA ILE A 262 12.48 12.34 -19.86
C ILE A 262 12.64 13.82 -20.22
N GLU A 263 11.67 14.63 -19.80
CA GLU A 263 11.72 16.09 -19.88
C GLU A 263 11.44 16.70 -18.52
N GLN A 264 12.20 17.72 -18.13
CA GLN A 264 11.93 18.47 -16.92
C GLN A 264 10.82 19.49 -17.19
N LEU A 265 9.73 19.43 -16.42
CA LEU A 265 8.55 20.28 -16.60
C LEU A 265 8.61 21.55 -15.77
N VAL A 266 8.98 21.42 -14.50
CA VAL A 266 8.99 22.52 -13.54
C VAL A 266 10.35 22.61 -12.88
N ARG A 267 10.82 23.84 -12.72
CA ARG A 267 12.06 24.19 -12.03
C ARG A 267 11.91 25.53 -11.34
N ASN A 268 11.16 25.56 -10.24
CA ASN A 268 11.05 26.77 -9.46
C ASN A 268 12.17 26.84 -8.41
N THR A 269 12.47 28.05 -7.94
CA THR A 269 13.25 28.22 -6.72
C THR A 269 12.35 27.93 -5.52
N GLY A 270 12.07 26.65 -5.26
CA GLY A 270 11.16 26.18 -4.23
C GLY A 270 10.89 24.68 -4.31
N SER A 271 9.98 24.19 -3.47
CA SER A 271 9.50 22.80 -3.55
C SER A 271 8.36 22.72 -4.55
N ASP A 272 8.55 21.96 -5.61
CA ASP A 272 7.49 21.55 -6.53
C ASP A 272 7.10 20.08 -6.26
N GLY A 273 5.81 19.79 -6.28
CA GLY A 273 5.26 18.45 -6.07
C GLY A 273 3.96 18.25 -6.83
N PHE A 274 3.89 17.16 -7.57
CA PHE A 274 2.73 16.79 -8.38
C PHE A 274 1.65 16.15 -7.49
N THR A 275 0.42 16.62 -7.63
CA THR A 275 -0.73 16.07 -6.89
C THR A 275 -1.57 15.16 -7.78
N ASP A 276 -2.07 15.68 -8.89
CA ASP A 276 -2.90 14.90 -9.80
C ASP A 276 -2.96 15.50 -11.20
N TRP A 277 -3.38 14.65 -12.15
CA TRP A 277 -3.69 15.09 -13.50
C TRP A 277 -5.02 15.83 -13.52
N SER A 278 -5.14 16.79 -14.45
CA SER A 278 -6.45 17.36 -14.77
C SER A 278 -7.36 16.24 -15.30
N PRO A 279 -8.66 16.25 -14.93
CA PRO A 279 -9.68 15.44 -15.59
C PRO A 279 -9.70 15.66 -17.11
#